data_AF-A0A9E5EQK9-F1
#
_entry.id   AF-A0A9E5EQK9-F1
#
_cell.length_a   1.000
_cell.length_b   1.000
_cell.length_c   1.000
_cell.angle_alpha   90.00
_cell.angle_beta   90.00
_cell.angle_gamma   90.00
#
_symmetry.space_group_name_H-M   'P 1'
#
loop_
_entity.id
_entity.type
_entity.pdbx_description
1 polymer ?
#
loop_
_entity_poly.entity_id
_entity_poly.type
_entity_poly.pdbx_seq_one_letter_code
_entity_poly.pdbx_strand_id
1 'polypeptide(L)'
;MWHDGTMTSLLERLQHDLNAAMKVKNDIEKSALRMAIAAVKNAAVAGDEAVTLSDDQVVAVLQAEAKKRSEAADIYKEAGRNDAEANERA
;
A
#
# COMPACT_ATOMS: atom_id res chain seq x y z
N MET A 1 15.34 10.63 24.73
CA MET A 1 14.98 9.99 23.46
C MET A 1 13.98 10.89 22.77
N TRP A 2 14.47 11.83 21.97
CA TRP A 2 13.62 12.74 21.20
C TRP A 2 13.57 12.16 19.78
N HIS A 3 12.38 11.75 19.35
CA HIS A 3 12.17 11.43 17.94
C HIS A 3 12.09 12.77 17.21
N ASP A 4 13.22 13.08 16.59
CA ASP A 4 13.46 14.18 15.68
C ASP A 4 12.38 14.24 14.58
N GLY A 5 11.63 15.33 14.54
CA GLY A 5 10.66 15.70 13.51
C GLY A 5 11.27 16.10 12.16
N THR A 6 12.39 15.49 11.76
CA THR A 6 13.04 15.70 10.45
C THR A 6 13.25 14.40 9.66
N MET A 7 12.68 13.27 10.11
CA MET A 7 12.55 12.05 9.30
C MET A 7 11.11 11.90 8.80
N THR A 8 10.89 12.12 7.50
CA THR A 8 9.59 11.93 6.83
C THR A 8 9.00 10.56 7.15
N SER A 9 7.75 10.52 7.65
CA SER A 9 7.05 9.27 7.96
C SER A 9 6.91 8.38 6.72
N LEU A 10 6.74 7.07 6.91
CA LEU A 10 6.60 6.15 5.80
C LEU A 10 5.39 6.48 4.92
N LEU A 11 4.28 6.93 5.52
CA LEU A 11 3.10 7.37 4.77
C LEU A 11 3.38 8.62 3.92
N GLU A 12 4.15 9.59 4.43
CA GLU A 12 4.56 10.76 3.65
C GLU A 12 5.52 10.38 2.52
N ARG A 13 6.44 9.42 2.76
CA ARG A 13 7.32 8.88 1.70
C ARG A 13 6.51 8.25 0.57
N LEU A 14 5.51 7.41 0.88
CA LEU A 14 4.62 6.83 -0.13
C LEU A 14 3.90 7.90 -0.97
N GLN A 15 3.49 9.01 -0.34
CA GLN A 15 2.84 10.11 -1.05
C GLN A 15 3.82 10.88 -1.94
N HIS A 16 5.05 11.08 -1.47
CA HIS A 16 6.11 11.67 -2.28
C HIS A 16 6.40 10.80 -3.52
N ASP A 17 6.54 9.49 -3.33
CA ASP A 17 6.81 8.55 -4.41
C ASP A 17 5.64 8.50 -5.40
N LEU A 18 4.39 8.60 -4.93
CA LEU A 18 3.23 8.70 -5.82
C LEU A 18 3.32 9.95 -6.70
N ASN A 19 3.72 11.08 -6.14
CA ASN A 19 3.91 12.31 -6.90
C ASN A 19 5.05 12.19 -7.92
N ALA A 20 6.13 11.49 -7.57
CA ALA A 20 7.22 11.19 -8.50
C ALA A 20 6.75 10.30 -9.66
N ALA A 21 6.04 9.20 -9.36
CA ALA A 21 5.47 8.29 -10.35
C ALA A 21 4.46 8.99 -11.29
N MET A 22 3.69 9.97 -10.76
CA MET A 22 2.82 10.84 -11.54
C MET A 22 3.57 11.69 -12.56
N LYS A 23 4.73 12.25 -12.19
CA LYS A 23 5.55 13.08 -13.09
C LYS A 23 6.13 12.29 -14.26
N VAL A 24 6.62 11.08 -13.99
CA VAL A 24 7.21 10.21 -15.02
C VAL A 24 6.18 9.35 -15.76
N LYS A 25 4.89 9.48 -15.42
CA LYS A 25 3.78 8.71 -15.99
C LYS A 25 3.95 7.18 -15.87
N ASN A 26 4.55 6.71 -14.77
CA ASN A 26 4.67 5.28 -14.50
C ASN A 26 3.34 4.71 -14.00
N ASP A 27 2.49 4.19 -14.90
CA ASP A 27 1.13 3.73 -14.57
C ASP A 27 1.09 2.60 -13.54
N ILE A 28 2.02 1.65 -13.62
CA ILE A 28 2.10 0.50 -12.72
C ILE A 28 2.42 0.99 -11.30
N GLU A 29 3.52 1.76 -11.15
CA GLU A 29 3.94 2.29 -9.85
C GLU A 29 2.89 3.24 -9.24
N LYS A 30 2.25 4.08 -10.06
CA LYS A 30 1.14 4.94 -9.61
C LYS A 30 -0.03 4.12 -9.04
N SER A 31 -0.40 3.03 -9.71
CA SER A 31 -1.51 2.18 -9.25
C SER A 31 -1.16 1.52 -7.91
N ALA A 32 0.02 0.88 -7.83
CA ALA A 32 0.50 0.22 -6.63
C ALA A 32 0.58 1.18 -5.43
N LEU A 33 1.15 2.38 -5.61
CA LEU A 33 1.27 3.38 -4.55
C LEU A 33 -0.08 3.92 -4.08
N ARG A 34 -1.03 4.14 -5.00
CA ARG A 34 -2.40 4.55 -4.61
C ARG A 34 -3.09 3.50 -3.77
N MET A 35 -2.98 2.24 -4.16
CA MET A 35 -3.58 1.14 -3.39
C MET A 35 -2.93 1.01 -2.01
N ALA A 36 -1.60 1.12 -1.93
CA ALA A 36 -0.85 1.10 -0.67
C ALA A 36 -1.30 2.23 0.27
N ILE A 37 -1.36 3.47 -0.22
CA ILE A 37 -1.81 4.64 0.55
C ILE A 37 -3.26 4.46 0.99
N ALA A 38 -4.15 3.97 0.13
CA ALA A 38 -5.55 3.74 0.46
C ALA A 38 -5.70 2.71 1.59
N ALA A 39 -4.95 1.59 1.53
CA ALA A 39 -4.96 0.60 2.59
C ALA A 39 -4.51 1.17 3.94
N VAL A 40 -3.44 1.97 3.96
CA VAL A 40 -2.95 2.64 5.16
C VAL A 40 -3.99 3.61 5.72
N LYS A 41 -4.62 4.42 4.86
CA LYS A 41 -5.69 5.34 5.26
C LYS A 41 -6.92 4.61 5.79
N ASN A 42 -7.30 3.49 5.19
CA ASN A 42 -8.41 2.67 5.66
C ASN A 42 -8.10 2.06 7.03
N ALA A 43 -6.88 1.54 7.23
CA ALA A 43 -6.45 1.00 8.53
C ALA A 43 -6.46 2.07 9.63
N ALA A 44 -6.08 3.31 9.31
CA ALA A 44 -6.09 4.44 10.22
C ALA A 44 -7.50 4.82 10.74
N VAL A 45 -8.57 4.36 10.08
CA VAL A 45 -9.97 4.66 10.45
C VAL A 45 -10.82 3.41 10.70
N ALA A 46 -10.19 2.23 10.77
CA ALA A 46 -10.91 0.96 10.91
C ALA A 46 -11.40 0.67 12.35
N GLY A 47 -10.85 1.38 13.35
CA GLY A 47 -11.29 1.30 14.75
C GLY A 47 -12.42 2.26 15.07
N ASP A 48 -12.75 2.37 16.35
CA ASP A 48 -13.81 3.29 16.83
C ASP A 48 -13.45 4.78 16.62
N GLU A 49 -12.14 5.08 16.56
CA GLU A 49 -11.61 6.42 16.35
C GLU A 49 -10.51 6.41 15.28
N ALA A 50 -10.35 7.55 14.60
CA ALA A 50 -9.26 7.75 13.65
C ALA A 50 -7.93 7.92 14.39
N VAL A 51 -6.90 7.20 13.93
CA VAL A 51 -5.56 7.22 14.53
C VAL A 51 -4.48 7.57 13.50
N THR A 52 -3.37 8.13 13.96
CA THR A 52 -2.14 8.18 13.14
C THR A 52 -1.36 6.90 13.36
N LEU A 53 -1.07 6.19 12.26
CA LEU A 53 -0.27 4.97 12.31
C LEU A 53 1.22 5.30 12.42
N SER A 54 1.95 4.55 13.25
CA SER A 54 3.41 4.55 13.25
C SER A 54 3.95 3.86 12.00
N ASP A 55 5.22 4.08 11.67
CA ASP A 55 5.86 3.43 10.52
C ASP A 55 5.79 1.89 10.61
N ASP A 56 5.96 1.31 11.80
CA ASP A 56 5.83 -0.14 11.99
C ASP A 56 4.40 -0.64 11.71
N GLN A 57 3.39 0.14 12.11
CA GLN A 57 1.99 -0.17 11.81
C GLN A 57 1.70 -0.03 10.32
N VAL A 58 2.28 0.99 9.65
CA VAL A 58 2.21 1.13 8.19
C VAL A 58 2.82 -0.09 7.50
N VAL A 59 4.02 -0.52 7.92
CA VAL A 59 4.67 -1.73 7.38
C VAL A 59 3.77 -2.97 7.56
N ALA A 60 3.20 -3.14 8.75
CA ALA A 60 2.32 -4.28 9.03
C ALA A 60 1.07 -4.29 8.13
N VAL A 61 0.45 -3.13 7.89
CA VAL A 61 -0.67 -3.00 6.95
C VAL A 61 -0.25 -3.39 5.53
N LEU A 62 0.90 -2.88 5.06
CA LEU A 62 1.39 -3.18 3.71
C LEU A 62 1.71 -4.67 3.53
N GLN A 63 2.31 -5.31 4.53
CA GLN A 63 2.59 -6.75 4.51
C GLN A 63 1.29 -7.58 4.45
N ALA A 64 0.28 -7.20 5.25
CA ALA A 64 -1.01 -7.89 5.24
C ALA A 64 -1.70 -7.77 3.87
N GLU A 65 -1.69 -6.59 3.26
CA GLU A 65 -2.28 -6.37 1.94
C GLU A 65 -1.51 -7.10 0.83
N ALA A 66 -0.19 -7.10 0.87
CA ALA A 66 0.63 -7.87 -0.09
C ALA A 66 0.32 -9.36 -0.01
N LYS A 67 0.17 -9.90 1.20
CA LYS A 67 -0.22 -11.29 1.42
C LYS A 67 -1.61 -11.59 0.84
N LYS A 68 -2.62 -10.77 1.14
CA LYS A 68 -3.98 -10.93 0.61
C LYS A 68 -4.00 -10.93 -0.93
N ARG A 69 -3.25 -10.04 -1.57
CA ARG A 69 -3.15 -10.00 -3.04
C ARG A 69 -2.47 -11.24 -3.61
N SER A 70 -1.41 -11.74 -2.96
CA SER A 70 -0.79 -13.00 -3.37
C SER A 70 -1.75 -14.18 -3.28
N GLU A 71 -2.50 -14.28 -2.17
CA GLU A 71 -3.50 -15.33 -1.99
C GLU A 71 -4.63 -15.22 -3.04
N ALA A 72 -5.08 -13.99 -3.35
CA ALA A 72 -6.06 -13.74 -4.40
C ALA A 72 -5.53 -14.10 -5.80
N ALA A 73 -4.27 -13.79 -6.09
CA ALA A 73 -3.61 -14.17 -7.34
C ALA A 73 -3.59 -15.69 -7.52
N ASP A 74 -3.24 -16.43 -6.47
CA ASP A 74 -3.21 -17.89 -6.50
C ASP A 74 -4.61 -18.48 -6.72
N ILE A 75 -5.65 -17.92 -6.08
CA ILE A 75 -7.05 -18.30 -6.33
C ILE A 75 -7.46 -18.03 -7.79
N TYR A 76 -7.09 -16.88 -8.35
CA TYR A 76 -7.39 -16.56 -9.76
C TYR A 76 -6.68 -17.50 -10.73
N LYS A 77 -5.42 -17.85 -10.43
CA LYS A 77 -4.66 -18.84 -11.19
C LYS A 77 -5.34 -20.21 -11.18
N GLU A 78 -5.74 -20.69 -10.00
CA GLU A 78 -6.46 -21.96 -9.85
C GLU A 78 -7.80 -21.96 -10.60
N ALA A 79 -8.47 -20.81 -10.67
CA ALA A 79 -9.70 -20.61 -11.43
C ALA A 79 -9.49 -20.37 -12.94
N GLY A 80 -8.24 -20.40 -13.45
CA GLY A 80 -7.91 -20.13 -14.85
C GLY A 80 -8.13 -18.69 -15.31
N ARG A 81 -8.24 -17.74 -14.38
CA ARG A 81 -8.47 -16.31 -14.63
C ARG A 81 -7.16 -15.53 -14.70
N ASN A 82 -6.35 -15.81 -15.71
CA ASN A 82 -4.99 -15.30 -15.85
C ASN A 82 -4.88 -13.76 -15.86
N ASP A 83 -5.85 -13.06 -16.46
CA ASP A 83 -5.85 -11.59 -16.46
C ASP A 83 -6.05 -11.00 -15.05
N ALA A 84 -6.89 -11.66 -14.23
CA ALA A 84 -7.13 -11.26 -12.85
C ALA A 84 -5.95 -11.63 -11.95
N GLU A 85 -5.30 -12.78 -12.18
CA GLU A 85 -4.04 -13.12 -11.51
C GLU A 85 -2.97 -12.05 -11.78
N ALA A 86 -2.76 -11.71 -13.06
CA ALA A 86 -1.73 -10.76 -13.45
C ALA A 86 -1.96 -9.38 -12.83
N ASN A 87 -3.22 -8.93 -12.75
CA ASN A 87 -3.56 -7.68 -12.09
C ASN A 87 -3.24 -7.67 -10.59
N GLU A 88 -3.42 -8.81 -9.91
CA GLU A 88 -3.23 -8.88 -8.46
C GLU A 88 -1.75 -9.06 -8.06
N ARG A 89 -0.91 -9.54 -8.98
CA ARG A 89 0.55 -9.63 -8.83
C ARG A 89 1.30 -8.37 -9.25
N ALA A 90 0.65 -7.44 -9.95
CA ALA A 90 1.23 -6.19 -10.44
C ALA A 90 1.36 -5.14 -9.31
#